data_AF-A0A6P6SPE5-F1
#
_entry.id   AF-A0A6P6SPE5-F1
#
_cell.length_a   1.000
_cell.length_b   1.000
_cell.length_c   1.000
_cell.angle_alpha   90.00
_cell.angle_beta   90.00
_cell.angle_gamma   90.00
#
_symmetry.space_group_name_H-M   'P 1'
#
loop_
_entity.id
_entity.type
_entity.pdbx_description
1 polymer ?
#
loop_
_entity_poly.entity_id
_entity_poly.type
_entity_poly.pdbx_seq_one_letter_code
_entity_poly.pdbx_strand_id
1 'polypeptide(L)'
;MGDTNKPTQLSMASKFDNPNHPWYLHHSDQPGLVLVSQVLTEENYSIWNHSMTMALTVKNKYGFFDESILQPNEDAEDNLQQWIRCNNLVKTWVLGSLSKEVVASVFYCEGAKAIWDKLYERFSQVNGVQFLHIENEIHDCIQGTMSVSSYFTRLKGLWDERDALFLIAACQCGTMKEELSY
;
A
#
# COMPACT_ATOMS: atom_id res chain seq x y z
N MET A 1 29.33 55.41 -15.15
CA MET A 1 28.81 54.71 -13.94
C MET A 1 27.42 54.23 -14.32
N GLY A 2 27.05 52.97 -14.39
CA GLY A 2 27.57 51.75 -13.78
C GLY A 2 26.35 50.91 -13.42
N ASP A 3 25.55 50.54 -14.43
CA ASP A 3 24.33 49.73 -14.26
C ASP A 3 24.73 48.29 -13.94
N THR A 4 24.82 47.97 -12.66
CA THR A 4 24.97 46.59 -12.18
C THR A 4 23.65 45.85 -12.35
N ASN A 5 23.44 45.30 -13.55
CA ASN A 5 22.53 44.18 -13.77
C ASN A 5 23.02 42.99 -12.95
N LYS A 6 22.42 42.81 -11.77
CA LYS A 6 22.57 41.59 -10.96
C LYS A 6 21.81 40.49 -11.70
N PRO A 7 22.43 39.39 -12.14
CA PRO A 7 21.68 38.30 -12.74
C PRO A 7 20.80 37.71 -11.64
N THR A 8 19.48 37.81 -11.82
CA THR A 8 18.50 37.04 -11.07
C THR A 8 18.86 35.57 -11.25
N GLN A 9 19.48 34.98 -10.22
CA GLN A 9 19.68 33.55 -10.09
C GLN A 9 18.30 32.90 -10.06
N LEU A 10 17.79 32.51 -11.23
CA LEU A 10 16.68 31.58 -11.33
C LEU A 10 17.20 30.27 -10.71
N SER A 11 16.76 29.96 -9.49
CA SER A 11 16.97 28.65 -8.90
C SER A 11 16.54 27.60 -9.94
N MET A 12 17.49 26.83 -10.46
CA MET A 12 17.18 25.62 -11.23
C MET A 12 16.56 24.65 -10.22
N ALA A 13 15.24 24.70 -10.09
CA ALA A 13 14.50 23.65 -9.42
C ALA A 13 14.88 22.33 -10.09
N SER A 14 15.29 21.35 -9.29
CA SER A 14 15.54 19.99 -9.79
C SER A 14 14.31 19.51 -10.54
N LYS A 15 14.50 18.75 -11.62
CA LYS A 15 13.40 18.15 -12.39
C LYS A 15 12.45 17.28 -11.52
N PHE A 16 12.91 16.93 -10.32
CA PHE A 16 12.17 16.14 -9.34
C PHE A 16 11.50 16.97 -8.23
N ASP A 17 11.55 18.31 -8.25
CA ASP A 17 11.03 19.17 -7.18
C ASP A 17 9.52 19.41 -7.26
N ASN A 18 8.85 18.94 -8.33
CA ASN A 18 7.41 19.03 -8.45
C ASN A 18 6.74 18.04 -7.49
N PRO A 19 5.88 18.47 -6.54
CA PRO A 19 5.21 17.59 -5.59
C PRO A 19 4.35 16.48 -6.22
N ASN A 20 3.88 16.69 -7.44
CA ASN A 20 3.12 15.70 -8.20
C ASN A 20 4.01 14.72 -8.98
N HIS A 21 5.33 14.92 -8.99
CA HIS A 21 6.26 14.01 -9.64
C HIS A 21 6.30 12.66 -8.91
N PRO A 22 6.22 11.51 -9.60
CA PRO A 22 6.18 10.19 -8.95
C PRO A 22 7.39 9.92 -8.03
N TRP A 23 8.57 10.42 -8.44
CA TRP A 23 9.82 10.34 -7.67
C TRP A 23 10.12 11.57 -6.79
N TYR A 24 9.13 12.43 -6.54
CA TYR A 24 9.27 13.50 -5.56
C TYR A 24 9.43 12.91 -4.16
N LEU A 25 10.38 13.45 -3.39
CA LEU A 25 10.59 13.12 -1.99
C LEU A 25 10.35 14.38 -1.16
N HIS A 26 9.30 14.37 -0.34
CA HIS A 26 9.01 15.48 0.55
C HIS A 26 10.07 15.56 1.64
N HIS A 27 10.37 16.75 2.15
CA HIS A 27 11.36 16.92 3.23
C HIS A 27 11.00 16.16 4.52
N SER A 28 9.72 15.85 4.72
CA SER A 28 9.21 15.04 5.84
C SER A 28 9.26 13.53 5.59
N ASP A 29 9.63 13.09 4.38
CA ASP A 29 9.72 11.69 4.00
C ASP A 29 11.04 11.10 4.50
N GLN A 30 11.05 10.78 5.79
CA GLN A 30 12.18 10.13 6.46
C GLN A 30 11.97 8.61 6.55
N PRO A 31 13.04 7.80 6.55
CA PRO A 31 12.94 6.34 6.67
C PRO A 31 12.19 5.85 7.91
N GLY A 32 12.29 6.59 9.02
CA GLY A 32 11.62 6.27 10.29
C GLY A 32 10.16 6.74 10.38
N LEU A 33 9.55 7.22 9.29
CA LEU A 33 8.16 7.63 9.29
C LEU A 33 7.25 6.40 9.42
N VAL A 34 6.42 6.38 10.46
CA VAL A 34 5.40 5.34 10.66
C VAL A 34 4.20 5.68 9.78
N LEU A 35 4.05 4.95 8.67
CA LEU A 35 2.89 5.11 7.76
C LEU A 35 1.63 4.45 8.32
N VAL A 36 1.78 3.29 8.95
CA VAL A 36 0.70 2.51 9.55
C VAL A 36 1.15 2.13 10.96
N SER A 37 0.31 2.42 11.96
CA SER A 37 0.62 2.13 13.37
C SER A 37 0.53 0.65 13.71
N GLN A 38 -0.31 -0.09 13.00
CA GLN A 38 -0.48 -1.52 13.18
C GLN A 38 0.62 -2.26 12.43
N VAL A 39 1.36 -3.10 13.17
CA VAL A 39 2.42 -3.94 12.62
C VAL A 39 1.82 -5.17 11.93
N LEU A 40 2.34 -5.55 10.77
CA LEU A 40 1.91 -6.77 10.06
C LEU A 40 2.29 -8.03 10.85
N THR A 41 1.27 -8.83 11.15
CA THR A 41 1.34 -10.18 11.70
C THR A 41 0.67 -11.16 10.73
N GLU A 42 0.63 -12.45 11.07
CA GLU A 42 0.00 -13.45 10.20
C GLU A 42 -1.52 -13.34 10.14
N GLU A 43 -2.14 -12.65 11.09
CA GLU A 43 -3.60 -12.60 11.26
C GLU A 43 -4.25 -11.35 10.66
N ASN A 44 -3.47 -10.27 10.46
CA ASN A 44 -4.01 -8.94 10.14
C ASN A 44 -3.61 -8.43 8.76
N TYR A 45 -3.18 -9.31 7.86
CA TYR A 45 -2.69 -8.91 6.53
C TYR A 45 -3.69 -8.05 5.77
N SER A 46 -4.98 -8.39 5.81
CA SER A 46 -6.01 -7.63 5.10
C SER A 46 -6.08 -6.17 5.54
N ILE A 47 -6.17 -5.95 6.85
CA ILE A 47 -6.23 -4.64 7.49
C ILE A 47 -4.94 -3.86 7.23
N TRP A 48 -3.79 -4.52 7.38
CA TRP A 48 -2.48 -3.91 7.12
C TRP A 48 -2.33 -3.52 5.64
N ASN A 49 -2.68 -4.40 4.71
CA ASN A 49 -2.56 -4.17 3.27
C ASN A 49 -3.40 -2.98 2.84
N HIS A 50 -4.64 -2.90 3.31
CA HIS A 50 -5.53 -1.76 3.05
C HIS A 50 -4.94 -0.46 3.61
N SER A 51 -4.58 -0.45 4.89
CA SER A 51 -4.02 0.73 5.57
C SER A 51 -2.74 1.23 4.91
N MET A 52 -1.85 0.30 4.55
CA MET A 52 -0.57 0.60 3.91
C MET A 52 -0.78 1.13 2.48
N THR A 53 -1.68 0.51 1.71
CA THR A 53 -2.07 0.98 0.37
C THR A 53 -2.61 2.40 0.40
N MET A 54 -3.48 2.73 1.35
CA MET A 54 -4.00 4.08 1.55
C MET A 54 -2.88 5.07 1.87
N ALA A 55 -2.01 4.74 2.83
CA ALA A 55 -0.92 5.63 3.24
C ALA A 55 0.06 5.91 2.09
N LEU A 56 0.39 4.89 1.30
CA LEU A 56 1.26 5.01 0.13
C LEU A 56 0.60 5.78 -1.01
N THR A 57 -0.71 5.64 -1.20
CA THR A 57 -1.48 6.43 -2.18
C THR A 57 -1.45 7.91 -1.82
N VAL A 58 -1.66 8.26 -0.54
CA VAL A 58 -1.54 9.65 -0.05
C VAL A 58 -0.13 10.22 -0.28
N LYS A 59 0.89 9.37 -0.22
CA LYS A 59 2.29 9.75 -0.50
C LYS A 59 2.66 9.77 -1.99
N ASN A 60 1.74 9.41 -2.89
CA ASN A 60 2.02 9.20 -4.31
C ASN A 60 3.18 8.20 -4.54
N LYS A 61 3.15 7.09 -3.79
CA LYS A 61 4.15 6.01 -3.82
C LYS A 61 3.56 4.63 -4.05
N TYR A 62 2.23 4.50 -4.10
CA TYR A 62 1.60 3.22 -4.45
C TYR A 62 1.98 2.73 -5.86
N GLY A 63 2.34 3.66 -6.74
CA GLY A 63 2.81 3.38 -8.10
C GLY A 63 4.01 2.42 -8.23
N PHE A 64 4.79 2.26 -7.15
CA PHE A 64 5.88 1.27 -7.10
C PHE A 64 5.37 -0.18 -7.02
N PHE A 65 4.11 -0.39 -6.64
CA PHE A 65 3.51 -1.70 -6.41
C PHE A 65 2.55 -2.14 -7.52
N ASP A 66 1.81 -1.20 -8.12
CA ASP A 66 0.93 -1.46 -9.28
C ASP A 66 1.66 -1.32 -10.63
N GLU A 67 2.97 -1.08 -10.59
CA GLU A 67 3.85 -0.90 -11.75
C GLU A 67 3.55 0.34 -12.59
N SER A 68 2.76 1.30 -12.08
CA SER A 68 2.58 2.60 -12.74
C SER A 68 3.85 3.46 -12.69
N ILE A 69 4.78 3.17 -11.77
CA ILE A 69 6.09 3.82 -11.62
C ILE A 69 7.18 2.80 -11.95
N LEU A 70 7.50 2.69 -13.23
CA LEU A 70 8.53 1.77 -13.72
C LEU A 70 9.94 2.27 -13.41
N GLN A 71 10.86 1.32 -13.29
CA GLN A 71 12.29 1.62 -13.26
C GLN A 71 12.70 2.27 -14.59
N PRO A 72 13.37 3.43 -14.57
CA PRO A 72 13.86 4.06 -15.79
C PRO A 72 15.02 3.25 -16.40
N ASN A 73 15.17 3.35 -17.72
CA ASN A 73 16.31 2.76 -18.44
C ASN A 73 17.65 3.32 -17.93
N GLU A 74 18.69 2.49 -17.98
CA GLU A 74 20.04 2.79 -17.48
C GLU A 74 20.70 4.00 -18.16
N ASP A 75 20.22 4.41 -19.33
CA ASP A 75 20.76 5.54 -20.11
C ASP A 75 20.55 6.91 -19.42
N ALA A 76 19.73 6.98 -18.37
CA ALA A 76 19.45 8.20 -17.62
C ALA A 76 19.85 8.08 -16.14
N GLU A 77 21.15 8.14 -15.85
CA GLU A 77 21.74 7.97 -14.51
C GLU A 77 21.00 8.78 -13.41
N ASP A 78 20.72 10.07 -13.65
CA ASP A 78 20.00 10.92 -12.68
C ASP A 78 18.59 10.39 -12.34
N ASN A 79 17.88 9.84 -13.33
CA ASN A 79 16.55 9.28 -13.14
C ASN A 79 16.63 7.96 -12.36
N LEU A 80 17.62 7.12 -12.70
CA LEU A 80 17.87 5.86 -12.02
C LEU A 80 18.21 6.10 -10.55
N GLN A 81 19.13 7.02 -10.25
CA GLN A 81 19.48 7.39 -8.87
C GLN A 81 18.28 7.90 -8.07
N GLN A 82 17.47 8.77 -8.67
CA GLN A 82 16.28 9.29 -7.99
C GLN A 82 15.22 8.20 -7.77
N TRP A 83 15.00 7.32 -8.74
CA TRP A 83 14.11 6.17 -8.61
C TRP A 83 14.58 5.24 -7.49
N ILE A 84 15.89 4.92 -7.45
CA ILE A 84 16.49 4.06 -6.41
C ILE A 84 16.28 4.66 -5.01
N ARG A 85 16.48 5.98 -4.86
CA ARG A 85 16.23 6.66 -3.58
C ARG A 85 14.78 6.52 -3.13
N CYS A 86 13.82 6.71 -4.04
CA CYS A 86 12.40 6.55 -3.75
C CYS A 86 12.03 5.11 -3.41
N ASN A 87 12.48 4.15 -4.22
CA ASN A 87 12.24 2.73 -4.00
C ASN A 87 12.81 2.26 -2.65
N ASN A 88 14.02 2.69 -2.29
CA ASN A 88 14.61 2.39 -0.99
C ASN A 88 13.84 3.01 0.17
N LEU A 89 13.33 4.23 0.02
CA LEU A 89 12.51 4.86 1.04
C LEU A 89 11.19 4.11 1.26
N VAL A 90 10.50 3.77 0.18
CA VAL A 90 9.28 2.95 0.26
C VAL A 90 9.58 1.59 0.90
N LYS A 91 10.69 0.95 0.52
CA LYS A 91 11.18 -0.28 1.16
C LYS A 91 11.35 -0.11 2.68
N THR A 92 11.93 1.00 3.14
CA THR A 92 12.09 1.24 4.58
C THR A 92 10.75 1.40 5.31
N TRP A 93 9.76 2.05 4.70
CA TRP A 93 8.43 2.20 5.30
C TRP A 93 7.68 0.87 5.37
N VAL A 94 7.74 0.07 4.30
CA VAL A 94 7.15 -1.27 4.30
C VAL A 94 7.81 -2.10 5.40
N LEU A 95 9.14 -2.25 5.39
CA LEU A 95 9.89 -3.03 6.40
C LEU A 95 9.62 -2.54 7.83
N GLY A 96 9.56 -1.23 8.05
CA GLY A 96 9.30 -0.62 9.35
C GLY A 96 7.90 -0.90 9.90
N SER A 97 6.97 -1.35 9.06
CA SER A 97 5.61 -1.74 9.45
C SER A 97 5.43 -3.25 9.65
N LEU A 98 6.48 -4.06 9.50
CA LEU A 98 6.39 -5.52 9.62
C LEU A 98 6.88 -5.99 10.99
N SER A 99 6.33 -7.11 11.47
CA SER A 99 6.86 -7.76 12.67
C SER A 99 8.26 -8.32 12.39
N LYS A 100 9.08 -8.49 13.44
CA LYS A 100 10.47 -8.96 13.31
C LYS A 100 10.58 -10.29 12.55
N GLU A 101 9.61 -11.18 12.77
CA GLU A 101 9.52 -12.47 12.11
C GLU A 101 9.25 -12.33 10.60
N VAL A 102 8.31 -11.45 10.24
CA VAL A 102 7.98 -11.19 8.83
C VAL A 102 9.16 -10.51 8.13
N VAL A 103 9.79 -9.52 8.77
CA VAL A 103 11.00 -8.86 8.23
C VAL A 103 12.07 -9.89 7.86
N ALA A 104 12.35 -10.86 8.73
CA ALA A 104 13.38 -11.86 8.48
C ALA A 104 13.17 -12.64 7.17
N SER A 105 11.92 -12.83 6.74
CA SER A 105 11.59 -13.53 5.49
C SER A 105 11.74 -12.70 4.22
N VAL A 106 11.69 -11.37 4.31
CA VAL A 106 11.66 -10.45 3.16
C VAL A 106 12.82 -9.45 3.12
N PHE A 107 13.68 -9.43 4.15
CA PHE A 107 14.75 -8.44 4.32
C PHE A 107 15.66 -8.31 3.09
N TYR A 108 16.03 -9.44 2.49
CA TYR A 108 16.95 -9.51 1.35
C TYR A 108 16.29 -9.31 -0.02
N CYS A 109 14.99 -8.98 -0.08
CA CYS A 109 14.33 -8.70 -1.36
C CYS A 109 14.89 -7.43 -2.02
N GLU A 110 15.05 -7.49 -3.34
CA GLU A 110 15.56 -6.39 -4.16
C GLU A 110 14.44 -5.39 -4.50
N GLY A 111 14.15 -4.49 -3.57
CA GLY A 111 13.22 -3.36 -3.76
C GLY A 111 11.88 -3.51 -3.05
N ALA A 112 11.05 -2.47 -3.16
CA ALA A 112 9.75 -2.41 -2.49
C ALA A 112 8.75 -3.41 -3.09
N LYS A 113 8.66 -3.48 -4.42
CA LYS A 113 7.77 -4.41 -5.15
C LYS A 113 8.02 -5.87 -4.76
N ALA A 114 9.29 -6.29 -4.77
CA ALA A 114 9.67 -7.66 -4.42
C ALA A 114 9.30 -8.04 -2.98
N ILE A 115 9.29 -7.07 -2.04
CA ILE A 115 8.78 -7.31 -0.69
C ILE A 115 7.26 -7.47 -0.73
N TRP A 116 6.57 -6.53 -1.38
CA TRP A 116 5.12 -6.52 -1.48
C TRP A 116 4.55 -7.82 -2.05
N ASP A 117 5.14 -8.30 -3.15
CA ASP A 117 4.71 -9.53 -3.80
C ASP A 117 4.93 -10.76 -2.91
N LYS A 118 6.04 -10.82 -2.18
CA LYS A 118 6.27 -11.93 -1.23
C LYS A 118 5.30 -11.90 -0.06
N LEU A 119 4.97 -10.71 0.46
CA LEU A 119 3.97 -10.57 1.51
C LEU A 119 2.60 -11.03 0.99
N TYR A 120 2.24 -10.63 -0.23
CA TYR A 120 1.02 -11.08 -0.89
C TYR A 120 1.00 -12.60 -1.08
N GLU A 121 2.04 -13.20 -1.65
CA GLU A 121 2.13 -14.64 -1.86
C GLU A 121 1.99 -15.42 -0.53
N ARG A 122 2.65 -14.95 0.52
CA ARG A 122 2.63 -15.59 1.85
C ARG A 122 1.25 -15.51 2.50
N PHE A 123 0.61 -14.35 2.49
CA PHE A 123 -0.60 -14.11 3.28
C PHE A 123 -1.91 -14.20 2.49
N SER A 124 -1.87 -14.18 1.15
CA SER A 124 -3.06 -14.37 0.31
C SER A 124 -3.75 -15.72 0.53
N GLN A 125 -2.99 -16.78 0.78
CA GLN A 125 -3.57 -18.10 1.07
C GLN A 125 -4.32 -18.12 2.41
N VAL A 126 -3.78 -17.45 3.43
CA VAL A 126 -4.42 -17.31 4.74
C VAL A 126 -5.72 -16.51 4.60
N ASN A 127 -5.73 -15.45 3.79
CA ASN A 127 -6.94 -14.69 3.51
C ASN A 127 -8.00 -15.53 2.78
N GLY A 128 -7.60 -16.50 1.93
CA GLY A 128 -8.55 -17.41 1.28
C GLY A 128 -9.28 -18.31 2.29
N VAL A 129 -8.57 -18.81 3.30
CA VAL A 129 -9.19 -19.58 4.39
C VAL A 129 -10.10 -18.70 5.25
N GLN A 130 -9.65 -17.48 5.58
CA GLN A 130 -10.47 -16.50 6.31
C GLN A 130 -11.74 -16.13 5.53
N PHE A 131 -11.63 -15.94 4.21
CA PHE A 131 -12.78 -15.66 3.35
C PHE A 131 -13.81 -16.78 3.41
N LEU A 132 -13.39 -18.04 3.24
CA LEU A 132 -14.27 -19.21 3.37
C LEU A 132 -14.88 -19.32 4.77
N HIS A 133 -14.12 -18.98 5.81
CA HIS A 133 -14.63 -18.98 7.17
C HIS A 133 -15.76 -17.96 7.35
N ILE A 134 -15.57 -16.72 6.86
CA ILE A 134 -16.60 -15.66 6.92
C ILE A 134 -17.82 -16.04 6.06
N GLU A 135 -17.63 -16.65 4.89
CA GLU A 135 -18.74 -17.15 4.08
C GLU A 135 -19.57 -18.20 4.83
N ASN A 136 -18.91 -19.12 5.54
CA ASN A 136 -19.59 -20.10 6.39
C ASN A 136 -20.29 -19.42 7.58
N GLU A 137 -19.67 -18.44 8.24
CA GLU A 137 -20.32 -17.70 9.33
C GLU A 137 -21.54 -16.91 8.86
N ILE A 138 -21.51 -16.34 7.65
CA ILE A 138 -22.67 -15.68 7.03
C ILE A 138 -23.76 -16.72 6.74
N HIS A 139 -23.40 -17.88 6.17
CA HIS A 139 -24.32 -18.96 5.86
C HIS A 139 -25.03 -19.49 7.11
N ASP A 140 -24.27 -19.67 8.20
CA ASP A 140 -24.75 -20.18 9.48
C ASP A 140 -25.40 -19.08 10.35
N CYS A 141 -25.39 -17.82 9.90
CA CYS A 141 -25.93 -16.69 10.65
C CYS A 141 -27.47 -16.73 10.71
N ILE A 142 -28.00 -17.33 11.76
CA ILE A 142 -29.44 -17.35 12.07
C ILE A 142 -29.77 -16.44 13.25
N GLN A 143 -30.97 -15.84 13.25
CA GLN A 143 -31.41 -14.95 14.34
C GLN A 143 -31.49 -15.67 15.70
N GLY A 144 -31.96 -16.91 15.73
CA GLY A 144 -32.10 -17.69 16.96
C GLY A 144 -32.89 -16.95 18.05
N THR A 145 -32.30 -16.81 19.23
CA THR A 145 -32.87 -16.09 20.38
C THR A 145 -32.48 -14.61 20.43
N MET A 146 -31.73 -14.12 19.43
CA MET A 146 -31.28 -12.72 19.38
C MET A 146 -32.42 -11.77 18.99
N SER A 147 -32.31 -10.53 19.46
CA SER A 147 -33.15 -9.45 18.92
C SER A 147 -32.84 -9.22 17.43
N VAL A 148 -33.83 -8.73 16.68
CA VAL A 148 -33.65 -8.38 15.26
C VAL A 148 -32.50 -7.41 15.06
N SER A 149 -32.37 -6.40 15.94
CA SER A 149 -31.28 -5.42 15.87
C SER A 149 -29.91 -6.08 16.06
N SER A 150 -29.78 -6.96 17.06
CA SER A 150 -28.52 -7.65 17.36
C SER A 150 -28.11 -8.60 16.23
N TYR A 151 -29.08 -9.32 15.66
CA TYR A 151 -28.85 -10.18 14.49
C TYR A 151 -28.39 -9.35 13.29
N PHE A 152 -29.11 -8.27 12.96
CA PHE A 152 -28.76 -7.41 11.83
C PHE A 152 -27.36 -6.81 11.98
N THR A 153 -27.00 -6.30 13.16
CA THR A 153 -25.66 -5.76 13.41
C THR A 153 -24.57 -6.81 13.22
N ARG A 154 -24.79 -8.04 13.71
CA ARG A 154 -23.85 -9.15 13.52
C ARG A 154 -23.69 -9.49 12.04
N LEU A 155 -24.79 -9.72 11.34
CA LEU A 155 -24.78 -10.06 9.92
C LEU A 155 -24.09 -8.95 9.11
N LYS A 156 -24.43 -7.68 9.37
CA LYS A 156 -23.81 -6.54 8.69
C LYS A 156 -22.30 -6.48 8.90
N GLY A 157 -21.82 -6.75 10.13
CA GLY A 157 -20.39 -6.84 10.41
C GLY A 157 -19.67 -7.91 9.61
N LEU A 158 -20.27 -9.11 9.48
CA LEU A 158 -19.71 -10.19 8.66
C LEU A 158 -19.64 -9.82 7.17
N TRP A 159 -20.68 -9.15 6.64
CA TRP A 159 -20.68 -8.65 5.26
C TRP A 159 -19.61 -7.57 5.04
N ASP A 160 -19.45 -6.63 5.98
CA ASP A 160 -18.43 -5.59 5.90
C ASP A 160 -17.01 -6.17 5.93
N GLU A 161 -16.78 -7.21 6.74
CA GLU A 161 -15.49 -7.92 6.81
C GLU A 161 -15.19 -8.68 5.51
N ARG A 162 -16.20 -9.37 4.96
CA ARG A 162 -16.07 -10.07 3.68
C ARG A 162 -15.76 -9.10 2.53
N ASP A 163 -16.46 -7.97 2.47
CA ASP A 163 -16.25 -6.97 1.43
C ASP A 163 -14.86 -6.32 1.53
N ALA A 164 -14.35 -6.14 2.76
CA ALA A 164 -12.97 -5.67 2.99
C ALA A 164 -11.92 -6.66 2.45
N LEU A 165 -12.11 -7.98 2.64
CA LEU A 165 -11.24 -9.01 2.07
C LEU A 165 -11.32 -9.03 0.53
N PHE A 166 -12.52 -8.82 -0.02
CA PHE A 166 -12.75 -8.88 -1.46
C PHE A 166 -12.16 -7.69 -2.23
N LEU A 167 -12.26 -6.48 -1.68
CA LEU A 167 -11.64 -5.28 -2.27
C LEU A 167 -10.11 -5.39 -2.41
N ILE A 168 -9.48 -6.18 -1.55
CA ILE A 168 -8.03 -6.46 -1.57
C ILE A 168 -7.68 -7.40 -2.73
N ALA A 169 -8.52 -8.40 -3.00
CA ALA A 169 -8.34 -9.30 -4.14
C ALA A 169 -8.65 -8.62 -5.49
N ALA A 170 -9.64 -7.71 -5.51
CA ALA A 170 -10.07 -7.00 -6.71
C ALA A 170 -9.12 -5.87 -7.15
N CYS A 171 -8.24 -5.36 -6.28
CA CYS A 171 -7.32 -4.26 -6.63
C CYS A 171 -6.16 -4.63 -7.57
N GLN A 172 -6.02 -5.88 -8.04
CA GLN A 172 -4.99 -6.27 -9.03
C GLN A 172 -5.51 -7.05 -10.25
N CYS A 173 -6.78 -7.42 -10.28
CA CYS A 173 -7.43 -7.85 -11.51
C CYS A 173 -8.42 -6.74 -11.86
N GLY A 174 -8.20 -5.99 -12.95
CA GLY A 174 -9.12 -4.93 -13.42
C GLY A 174 -10.53 -5.41 -13.81
N THR A 175 -11.00 -6.51 -13.24
CA THR A 175 -12.27 -7.17 -13.50
C THR A 175 -13.11 -7.11 -12.24
N MET A 176 -13.67 -5.95 -11.94
CA MET A 176 -14.97 -5.84 -11.27
C MET A 176 -15.58 -4.47 -11.52
N LYS A 177 -16.05 -4.28 -12.75
CA LYS A 177 -17.23 -3.46 -12.98
C LYS A 177 -18.33 -4.45 -13.35
N GLU A 178 -19.09 -4.95 -12.37
CA GLU A 178 -20.51 -5.31 -12.56
C GLU A 178 -21.24 -5.88 -11.33
N GLU A 179 -20.57 -6.33 -10.25
CA GLU A 179 -21.31 -6.97 -9.13
C GLU A 179 -21.70 -6.06 -7.95
N LEU A 180 -21.81 -4.74 -8.16
CA LEU A 180 -22.46 -3.83 -7.18
C LEU A 180 -23.79 -3.27 -7.69
N SER A 181 -24.35 -3.83 -8.76
CA SER A 181 -25.73 -3.57 -9.17
C SER A 181 -26.58 -4.82 -9.03
N TYR A 182 -26.95 -5.17 -7.80
CA TYR A 182 -28.21 -5.87 -7.52
C TYR A 182 -28.68 -5.58 -6.10
#